data_AF-A0A3D1LLU1-F1
#
_entry.id   AF-A0A3D1LLU1-F1
#
_cell.length_a   1.000
_cell.length_b   1.000
_cell.length_c   1.000
_cell.angle_alpha   90.00
_cell.angle_beta   90.00
_cell.angle_gamma   90.00
#
_symmetry.space_group_name_H-M   'P 1'
#
loop_
_entity.id
_entity.type
_entity.pdbx_description
1 polymer ?
#
loop_
_entity_poly.entity_id
_entity_poly.type
_entity_poly.pdbx_seq_one_letter_code
_entity_poly.pdbx_strand_id
1 'polypeptide(L)'
;MLESVYEVLLAHLLKDAGLRVERQVSIPIEFHGIRFDEGFRADMVVEDKVILELKSVECINNAHKKQVLTYLKLTGMKLGYLLNFGDELMKDGITRVLNGKLE
;
A
#
# COMPACT_ATOMS: atom_id res chain seq x y z
N MET A 1 4.34 15.06 5.08
CA MET A 1 5.43 14.69 4.14
C MET A 1 4.91 14.73 2.71
N LEU A 2 5.79 14.79 1.70
CA LEU A 2 5.41 14.77 0.28
C LEU A 2 4.49 13.60 -0.10
N GLU A 3 4.65 12.45 0.57
CA GLU A 3 3.80 11.26 0.42
C GLU A 3 2.30 11.57 0.50
N SER A 4 1.89 12.41 1.47
CA SER A 4 0.48 12.79 1.63
C SER A 4 -0.09 13.57 0.45
N VAL A 5 0.74 14.35 -0.27
CA VAL A 5 0.33 15.07 -1.48
C VAL A 5 0.15 14.08 -2.63
N TYR A 6 1.13 13.18 -2.83
CA TYR A 6 1.05 12.15 -3.86
C TYR A 6 -0.13 11.21 -3.64
N GLU A 7 -0.44 10.85 -2.40
CA GLU A 7 -1.59 10.03 -2.06
C GLU A 7 -2.91 10.69 -2.47
N VAL A 8 -3.11 11.97 -2.12
CA VAL A 8 -4.31 12.73 -2.49
C VAL A 8 -4.49 12.75 -4.01
N LEU A 9 -3.43 13.09 -4.74
CA LEU A 9 -3.48 13.22 -6.20
C LEU A 9 -3.68 11.88 -6.89
N LEU A 10 -2.93 10.84 -6.48
CA LEU A 10 -3.05 9.51 -7.08
C LEU A 10 -4.42 8.89 -6.81
N ALA A 11 -4.96 9.06 -5.60
CA ALA A 11 -6.31 8.59 -5.30
C ALA A 11 -7.37 9.27 -6.18
N HIS A 12 -7.21 10.56 -6.46
CA HIS A 12 -8.12 11.28 -7.36
C HIS A 12 -8.02 10.75 -8.80
N LEU A 13 -6.80 10.62 -9.34
CA LEU A 13 -6.58 10.11 -10.70
C LEU A 13 -7.10 8.68 -10.90
N LEU A 14 -6.92 7.79 -9.91
CA LEU A 14 -7.43 6.43 -9.98
C LEU A 14 -8.96 6.39 -9.92
N LYS A 15 -9.59 7.26 -9.11
CA LYS A 15 -11.05 7.40 -9.07
C LYS A 15 -11.62 7.95 -10.37
N ASP A 16 -10.96 8.94 -10.97
CA ASP A 16 -11.35 9.48 -12.28
C ASP A 16 -11.20 8.44 -13.40
N ALA A 17 -10.27 7.50 -13.25
CA ALA A 17 -10.15 6.32 -14.10
C ALA A 17 -11.21 5.24 -13.84
N GLY A 18 -12.16 5.49 -12.93
CA GLY A 18 -13.30 4.60 -12.63
C GLY A 18 -13.01 3.52 -11.59
N LEU A 19 -11.89 3.58 -10.86
CA LEU A 19 -11.54 2.60 -9.83
C LEU A 19 -12.11 3.00 -8.46
N ARG A 20 -12.56 2.01 -7.68
CA ARG A 20 -12.82 2.17 -6.25
C ARG A 20 -11.49 2.31 -5.52
N VAL A 21 -11.32 3.43 -4.82
CA VAL A 21 -10.11 3.70 -4.01
C VAL A 21 -10.51 4.18 -2.63
N GLU A 22 -10.09 3.41 -1.63
CA GLU A 22 -10.14 3.79 -0.23
C GLU A 22 -8.75 4.25 0.19
N ARG A 23 -8.71 5.36 0.94
CA ARG A 23 -7.46 5.95 1.43
C ARG A 23 -7.33 5.70 2.92
N GLN A 24 -6.10 5.59 3.39
CA GLN A 24 -5.78 5.55 4.81
C GLN A 24 -6.56 4.42 5.52
N VAL A 25 -6.58 3.24 4.91
CA VAL A 25 -7.38 2.09 5.32
C VAL A 25 -6.75 1.40 6.53
N SER A 26 -7.49 1.27 7.63
CA SER A 26 -7.00 0.55 8.80
C SER A 26 -6.81 -0.93 8.48
N ILE A 27 -5.67 -1.49 8.89
CA ILE A 27 -5.34 -2.91 8.73
C ILE A 27 -5.34 -3.52 10.13
N PRO A 28 -6.45 -4.16 10.54
CA PRO A 28 -6.60 -4.66 11.90
C PRO A 28 -5.64 -5.82 12.17
N ILE A 29 -5.27 -5.96 13.44
CA ILE A 29 -4.54 -7.11 13.96
C ILE A 29 -5.49 -7.91 14.83
N GLU A 30 -5.49 -9.23 14.67
CA GLU A 30 -6.18 -10.14 15.59
C GLU A 30 -5.16 -10.84 16.47
N PHE A 31 -5.31 -10.71 17.79
CA PHE A 31 -4.44 -11.36 18.77
C PHE A 31 -5.28 -11.91 19.92
N HIS A 32 -5.18 -13.22 20.14
CA HIS A 32 -6.01 -13.96 21.11
C HIS A 32 -7.53 -13.69 20.99
N GLY A 33 -8.03 -13.59 19.76
CA GLY A 33 -9.44 -13.32 19.48
C GLY A 33 -9.89 -11.88 19.75
N ILE A 34 -8.96 -10.99 20.11
CA ILE A 34 -9.20 -9.56 20.25
C ILE A 34 -8.75 -8.87 18.97
N ARG A 35 -9.64 -8.07 18.39
CA ARG A 35 -9.34 -7.24 17.23
C ARG A 35 -8.84 -5.86 17.69
N PHE A 36 -7.70 -5.47 17.16
CA PHE A 36 -7.09 -4.15 17.34
C PHE A 36 -7.11 -3.44 15.99
N ASP A 37 -7.80 -2.30 15.92
CA ASP A 37 -7.75 -1.44 14.72
C ASP A 37 -6.56 -0.46 14.80
N GLU A 38 -5.81 -0.50 15.91
CA GLU A 38 -4.58 0.24 16.14
C GLU A 38 -3.35 -0.51 15.61
N GLY A 39 -2.50 0.18 14.84
CA GLY A 39 -1.15 -0.29 14.55
C GLY A 39 -0.74 -0.17 13.08
N PHE A 40 -1.64 -0.46 12.15
CA PHE A 40 -1.33 -0.44 10.72
C PHE A 40 -2.39 0.28 9.91
N ARG A 41 -1.93 1.04 8.92
CA ARG A 41 -2.78 1.79 8.01
C ARG A 41 -2.15 1.76 6.64
N ALA A 42 -2.87 1.21 5.67
CA ALA A 42 -2.46 1.24 4.28
C ALA A 42 -2.76 2.63 3.70
N ASP A 43 -1.85 3.18 2.90
CA ASP A 43 -2.10 4.48 2.25
C ASP A 43 -3.31 4.41 1.33
N MET A 44 -3.43 3.36 0.52
CA MET A 44 -4.64 3.09 -0.27
C MET A 44 -4.93 1.61 -0.46
N VAL A 45 -6.21 1.30 -0.61
CA VAL A 45 -6.71 0.03 -1.15
C VAL A 45 -7.51 0.32 -2.40
N VAL A 46 -7.18 -0.37 -3.49
CA VAL A 46 -7.82 -0.23 -4.80
C VAL A 46 -8.60 -1.49 -5.12
N GLU A 47 -9.87 -1.33 -5.51
CA GLU A 47 -10.77 -2.41 -5.93
C GLU A 47 -10.89 -3.58 -4.94
N ASP A 48 -10.66 -3.33 -3.65
CA ASP A 48 -10.65 -4.34 -2.59
C ASP A 48 -9.64 -5.48 -2.84
N LYS A 49 -8.61 -5.22 -3.66
CA LYS A 49 -7.71 -6.23 -4.22
C LYS A 49 -6.24 -5.87 -4.15
N VAL A 50 -5.90 -4.58 -4.24
CA VAL A 50 -4.52 -4.10 -4.33
C VAL A 50 -4.24 -3.09 -3.23
N ILE A 51 -3.17 -3.33 -2.46
CA ILE A 51 -2.65 -2.37 -1.48
C ILE A 51 -1.60 -1.49 -2.13
N LEU A 52 -1.69 -0.18 -1.95
CA LEU A 52 -0.65 0.78 -2.34
C LEU A 52 -0.05 1.41 -1.09
N GLU A 53 1.28 1.45 -1.05
CA GLU A 53 2.08 2.18 -0.06
C GLU A 53 2.97 3.16 -0.80
N LEU A 54 2.95 4.42 -0.37
CA LEU A 54 3.67 5.50 -1.01
C LEU A 54 4.91 5.84 -0.19
N LYS A 55 6.01 6.11 -0.89
CA LYS A 55 7.26 6.60 -0.30
C LYS A 55 7.79 7.79 -1.07
N SER A 56 8.53 8.65 -0.39
CA SER A 56 9.30 9.73 -1.00
C SER A 56 10.71 9.75 -0.40
N VAL A 57 11.46 8.70 -0.67
CA VAL A 57 12.79 8.46 -0.07
C VAL A 57 13.82 8.15 -1.15
N GLU A 58 15.11 8.40 -0.87
CA GLU A 58 16.20 8.12 -1.81
C GLU A 58 16.33 6.62 -2.15
N CYS A 59 16.03 5.73 -1.21
CA CYS A 59 16.10 4.29 -1.46
C CYS A 59 15.05 3.49 -0.67
N ILE A 60 14.46 2.51 -1.35
CA ILE A 60 13.59 1.51 -0.71
C ILE A 60 14.44 0.43 -0.03
N ASN A 61 14.16 0.18 1.25
CA ASN A 61 14.80 -0.87 2.03
C ASN A 61 13.87 -2.09 2.23
N ASN A 62 14.42 -3.15 2.84
CA ASN A 62 13.66 -4.38 3.12
C ASN A 62 12.53 -4.19 4.15
N ALA A 63 12.61 -3.19 5.03
CA ALA A 63 11.55 -2.93 6.00
C ALA A 63 10.28 -2.42 5.31
N HIS A 64 10.42 -1.54 4.31
CA HIS A 64 9.29 -1.08 3.49
C HIS A 64 8.59 -2.27 2.80
N LYS A 65 9.36 -3.18 2.18
CA LYS A 65 8.78 -4.38 1.53
C LYS A 65 8.09 -5.30 2.53
N LYS A 66 8.68 -5.47 3.72
CA LYS A 66 8.09 -6.28 4.80
C LYS A 66 6.78 -5.68 5.31
N GLN A 67 6.67 -4.35 5.42
CA GLN A 67 5.43 -3.67 5.80
C GLN A 67 4.28 -4.06 4.87
N VAL A 68 4.47 -3.93 3.55
CA VAL A 68 3.45 -4.30 2.56
C VAL A 68 3.10 -5.78 2.65
N LEU A 69 4.11 -6.65 2.76
CA LEU A 69 3.86 -8.09 2.91
C LEU A 69 3.06 -8.42 4.18
N THR A 70 3.29 -7.72 5.28
CA THR A 70 2.50 -7.86 6.51
C THR A 70 1.04 -7.48 6.25
N TYR A 71 0.79 -6.38 5.55
CA TYR A 71 -0.59 -5.96 5.24
C TYR A 71 -1.31 -6.97 4.36
N LEU A 72 -0.63 -7.49 3.34
CA LEU A 72 -1.17 -8.53 2.47
C LEU A 72 -1.49 -9.82 3.25
N LYS A 73 -0.66 -10.19 4.24
CA LYS A 73 -0.93 -11.36 5.09
C LYS A 73 -2.12 -11.16 6.02
N LEU A 74 -2.23 -9.99 6.65
CA LEU A 74 -3.32 -9.67 7.58
C LEU A 74 -4.67 -9.51 6.88
N THR A 75 -4.67 -8.95 5.66
CA THR A 75 -5.90 -8.75 4.87
C THR A 75 -6.29 -9.96 4.01
N GLY A 76 -5.36 -10.89 3.78
CA GLY A 76 -5.53 -11.98 2.82
C GLY A 76 -5.38 -11.55 1.34
N MET A 77 -5.18 -10.25 1.05
CA MET A 77 -4.94 -9.75 -0.30
C MET A 77 -3.62 -10.30 -0.86
N LYS A 78 -3.54 -10.37 -2.20
CA LYS A 78 -2.43 -11.04 -2.90
C LYS A 78 -1.39 -10.10 -3.46
N LEU A 79 -1.76 -8.86 -3.78
CA LEU A 79 -0.93 -7.93 -4.52
C LEU A 79 -0.83 -6.60 -3.80
N GLY A 80 0.40 -6.13 -3.62
CA GLY A 80 0.68 -4.77 -3.17
C GLY A 80 1.79 -4.11 -3.98
N TYR A 81 1.79 -2.78 -4.01
CA TYR A 81 2.84 -1.98 -4.61
C TYR A 81 3.39 -0.95 -3.62
N LEU A 82 4.71 -0.82 -3.61
CA LEU A 82 5.40 0.34 -3.09
C LEU A 82 5.67 1.28 -4.26
N LEU A 83 5.22 2.52 -4.14
CA LEU A 83 5.43 3.57 -5.12
C LEU A 83 6.36 4.63 -4.52
N ASN A 84 7.63 4.61 -4.92
CA ASN A 84 8.62 5.57 -4.47
C ASN A 84 8.71 6.77 -5.44
N PHE A 85 8.26 7.93 -4.97
CA PHE A 85 8.38 9.21 -5.68
C PHE A 85 9.72 9.92 -5.41
N GLY A 86 10.61 9.31 -4.63
CA GLY A 86 11.97 9.80 -4.42
C GLY A 86 12.99 9.31 -5.46
N ASP A 87 12.62 8.35 -6.31
CA ASP A 87 13.44 7.90 -7.43
C ASP A 87 13.38 8.91 -8.61
N GLU A 88 14.44 8.95 -9.42
CA GLU A 88 14.52 9.85 -10.58
C GLU A 88 13.42 9.56 -11.61
N LEU A 89 13.07 8.28 -11.79
CA LEU A 89 12.03 7.82 -12.71
C LEU A 89 11.06 6.89 -12.00
N MET A 90 9.76 7.12 -12.20
CA MET A 90 8.72 6.30 -11.54
C MET A 90 8.80 4.82 -11.89
N LYS A 91 9.25 4.45 -13.10
CA LYS A 91 9.42 3.04 -13.50
C LYS A 91 10.38 2.27 -12.57
N ASP A 92 11.36 2.97 -12.01
CA ASP A 92 12.37 2.41 -11.12
C ASP A 92 11.90 2.47 -9.65
N GLY A 93 11.00 3.40 -9.32
CA GLY A 93 10.36 3.54 -8.02
C GLY A 93 9.18 2.59 -7.76
N ILE A 94 8.82 1.69 -8.68
CA ILE A 94 7.75 0.71 -8.48
C ILE A 94 8.33 -0.61 -7.96
N THR A 95 7.99 -0.98 -6.73
CA THR A 95 8.26 -2.32 -6.20
C THR A 95 6.96 -3.09 -6.06
N ARG A 96 6.88 -4.25 -6.74
CA ARG A 96 5.76 -5.19 -6.60
C ARG A 96 6.02 -6.17 -5.44
N VAL A 97 5.01 -6.40 -4.62
CA VAL A 97 5.02 -7.36 -3.49
C VAL A 97 3.86 -8.33 -3.64
N LEU A 98 4.13 -9.63 -3.46
CA LEU A 98 3.13 -10.70 -3.57
C LEU A 98 3.01 -11.50 -2.29
N ASN A 99 1.77 -11.85 -1.93
CA ASN A 99 1.45 -12.82 -0.88
C ASN A 99 0.99 -14.14 -1.53
N GLY A 100 1.96 -14.97 -1.94
CA GLY A 100 1.73 -16.20 -2.68
C GLY A 100 1.78 -15.99 -4.20
N LYS A 101 0.90 -16.67 -4.93
CA LYS A 101 0.77 -16.55 -6.40
C LYS A 101 -0.52 -15.82 -6.77
N LEU A 102 -0.53 -15.14 -7.91
CA LEU A 102 -1.75 -14.69 -8.56
C LEU A 102 -2.18 -15.81 -9.50
N GLU A 103 -3.38 -16.33 -9.30
CA GLU A 103 -4.05 -17.27 -10.21
C GLU A 103 -4.94 -16.52 -11.19
#